data_AF-A0A855KAD5-F1
#
_entry.id   AF-A0A855KAD5-F1
#
_cell.length_a   1.000
_cell.length_b   1.000
_cell.length_c   1.000
_cell.angle_alpha   90.00
_cell.angle_beta   90.00
_cell.angle_gamma   90.00
#
_symmetry.space_group_name_H-M   'P 1'
#
loop_
_entity.id
_entity.type
_entity.pdbx_description
1 polymer ?
#
loop_
_entity_poly.entity_id
_entity_poly.type
_entity_poly.pdbx_seq_one_letter_code
_entity_poly.pdbx_strand_id
1 'polypeptide(L)' 'MTERHEEHKETLSNGCRIDVKAEILRDGSLKMFIGVYRPDGSVIKEDNDPRPHLLDMEDALAWAVEKAKDIGNRQHTL' A
#
# COMPACT_ATOMS: atom_id res chain seq x y z
N MET A 1 -9.48 -10.02 21.19
CA MET A 1 -8.44 -9.24 20.49
C MET A 1 -9.11 -8.66 19.27
N THR A 2 -9.21 -7.34 19.18
CA THR A 2 -9.91 -6.65 18.09
C THR A 2 -8.97 -6.63 16.88
N GLU A 3 -9.39 -7.21 15.78
CA GLU A 3 -8.75 -7.02 14.47
C GLU A 3 -8.76 -5.53 14.14
N ARG A 4 -7.58 -4.96 13.90
CA ARG A 4 -7.40 -3.56 13.50
C ARG A 4 -6.85 -3.54 12.09
N HIS A 5 -7.48 -2.77 11.22
CA HIS A 5 -7.03 -2.57 9.86
C HIS A 5 -7.08 -1.08 9.52
N GLU A 6 -6.08 -0.63 8.77
CA GLU A 6 -5.96 0.71 8.22
C GLU A 6 -5.85 0.58 6.70
N GLU A 7 -6.54 1.44 5.96
CA GLU A 7 -6.50 1.45 4.50
C GLU A 7 -6.29 2.88 4.01
N HIS A 8 -5.41 3.05 3.03
CA HIS A 8 -5.10 4.32 2.39
C HIS A 8 -5.26 4.18 0.88
N LYS A 9 -6.18 4.97 0.33
CA LYS A 9 -6.43 5.06 -1.11
C LYS A 9 -6.21 6.49 -1.57
N GLU A 10 -5.39 6.66 -2.59
CA GLU A 10 -5.08 7.97 -3.15
C GLU A 10 -4.96 7.86 -4.67
N THR A 11 -5.36 8.93 -5.36
CA THR A 11 -5.12 9.09 -6.80
C THR A 11 -4.00 10.11 -6.99
N LEU A 12 -2.90 9.68 -7.59
CA LEU A 12 -1.73 10.50 -7.88
C LEU A 12 -2.01 11.50 -9.00
N SER A 13 -1.19 12.55 -9.09
CA SER A 13 -1.33 13.60 -10.12
C SER A 13 -1.19 13.09 -11.56
N ASN A 14 -0.54 11.94 -11.77
CA ASN A 14 -0.44 11.28 -13.07
C ASN A 14 -1.64 10.35 -13.39
N GLY A 15 -2.66 10.36 -12.53
CA GLY A 15 -3.87 9.54 -12.65
C GLY A 15 -3.70 8.08 -12.19
N CYS A 16 -2.52 7.66 -11.76
CA CYS A 16 -2.35 6.35 -11.14
C CYS A 16 -3.08 6.32 -9.78
N ARG A 17 -3.68 5.19 -9.44
CA ARG A 17 -4.33 4.97 -8.17
C ARG A 17 -3.47 4.07 -7.30
N ILE A 18 -3.28 4.43 -6.05
CA ILE A 18 -2.64 3.59 -5.05
C ILE A 18 -3.67 3.10 -4.03
N ASP A 19 -3.49 1.88 -3.58
CA ASP A 19 -4.33 1.21 -2.57
C ASP A 19 -3.42 0.45 -1.62
N VAL A 20 -3.33 0.92 -0.39
CA VAL A 20 -2.42 0.37 0.63
C VAL A 20 -3.23 -0.02 1.84
N LYS A 21 -3.05 -1.26 2.33
CA LYS A 21 -3.80 -1.76 3.48
C LYS A 21 -2.86 -2.42 4.49
N ALA A 22 -2.96 -2.01 5.75
CA ALA A 22 -2.29 -2.63 6.88
C ALA A 22 -3.34 -3.34 7.75
N GLU A 23 -3.07 -4.57 8.18
CA GLU A 23 -4.00 -5.38 8.98
C GLU A 23 -3.23 -6.17 10.04
N ILE A 24 -3.56 -5.95 11.32
CA ILE A 24 -3.06 -6.81 12.39
C ILE A 24 -3.97 -8.03 12.49
N LEU A 25 -3.37 -9.19 12.24
CA LEU A 25 -4.01 -10.49 12.35
C LEU A 25 -4.16 -10.90 13.82
N ARG A 26 -5.02 -11.90 14.05
CA ARG A 26 -5.34 -12.39 15.40
C ARG A 26 -4.15 -13.01 16.14
N ASP A 27 -3.14 -13.49 15.41
CA ASP A 27 -1.90 -14.01 15.97
C ASP A 27 -0.89 -12.90 16.32
N GLY A 28 -1.21 -11.63 16.02
CA GLY A 28 -0.33 -10.47 16.24
C GLY A 28 0.55 -10.12 15.04
N SER A 29 0.55 -10.92 13.97
CA SER A 29 1.25 -10.59 12.72
C SER A 29 0.64 -9.38 12.02
N LEU A 30 1.49 -8.50 11.50
CA LEU A 30 1.10 -7.38 10.66
C LEU A 30 1.17 -7.79 9.18
N LYS A 31 0.01 -7.81 8.53
CA LYS A 31 -0.13 -8.04 7.10
C LYS A 31 -0.23 -6.69 6.38
N MET A 32 0.59 -6.51 5.35
CA MET A 32 0.55 -5.31 4.51
C MET A 32 0.22 -5.69 3.07
N PHE A 33 -0.57 -4.85 2.41
CA PHE A 33 -0.87 -4.92 1.00
C PHE A 33 -0.52 -3.58 0.34
N ILE A 34 0.12 -3.64 -0.82
CA ILE A 34 0.48 -2.49 -1.65
C ILE A 34 -0.01 -2.76 -3.07
N GLY A 35 -1.05 -2.03 -3.48
CA GLY A 35 -1.62 -2.01 -4.81
C GLY A 35 -1.34 -0.69 -5.52
N VAL A 36 -0.93 -0.76 -6.78
CA VAL A 36 -0.71 0.38 -7.67
C VAL A 36 -1.35 0.06 -9.01
N TYR A 37 -2.21 0.96 -9.48
CA TYR A 37 -3.05 0.79 -10.65
C TYR A 37 -2.92 2.00 -11.58
N ARG A 38 -2.94 1.76 -12.89
CA ARG A 38 -3.02 2.83 -13.90
C ARG A 38 -4.42 3.47 -13.90
N PRO A 39 -4.57 4.67 -14.48
CA PRO A 39 -5.89 5.29 -14.67
C PRO A 39 -6.87 4.39 -15.45
N ASP A 40 -6.37 3.57 -16.35
CA ASP A 40 -7.12 2.57 -17.13
C ASP A 40 -7.57 1.34 -16.31
N GLY A 41 -7.17 1.24 -15.04
CA GLY A 41 -7.45 0.10 -14.16
C GLY A 41 -6.45 -1.04 -14.27
N SER A 42 -5.51 -0.97 -15.21
CA SER A 42 -4.42 -1.95 -15.34
C SER A 42 -3.53 -2.00 -14.10
N VAL A 43 -3.21 -3.21 -13.63
CA VAL A 43 -2.32 -3.43 -12.47
C VAL A 43 -0.88 -3.08 -12.85
N ILE A 44 -0.26 -2.21 -12.07
CA ILE A 44 1.19 -1.92 -12.14
C ILE A 44 1.92 -2.84 -11.18
N LYS A 45 1.44 -2.91 -9.94
CA LYS A 45 2.06 -3.70 -8.87
C LYS A 45 1.02 -4.04 -7.81
N GLU A 46 0.94 -5.30 -7.46
CA GLU A 46 0.29 -5.76 -6.23
C GLU A 46 1.31 -6.59 -5.46
N ASP A 47 1.51 -6.28 -4.19
CA ASP A 47 2.42 -7.01 -3.32
C ASP A 47 1.85 -7.11 -1.91
N ASN A 48 1.99 -8.29 -1.31
CA ASN A 48 1.65 -8.51 0.09
C ASN A 48 2.98 -8.64 0.83
N ASP A 49 3.60 -7.52 1.18
CA ASP A 49 4.95 -7.55 1.76
C ASP A 49 4.87 -8.01 3.23
N PRO A 50 5.63 -9.05 3.64
CA PRO A 50 5.70 -9.50 5.02
C PRO A 50 6.66 -8.66 5.89
N ARG A 51 7.33 -7.63 5.35
CA ARG A 51 8.29 -6.78 6.08
C ARG A 51 7.81 -5.67 7.03
N PRO A 52 6.53 -5.54 7.43
CA PRO A 52 6.15 -4.61 8.49
C PRO A 52 6.66 -4.94 9.90
N HIS A 53 7.33 -6.08 10.10
CA HIS A 53 7.61 -6.68 11.42
C HIS A 53 8.48 -5.85 12.39
N LEU A 54 8.92 -4.66 12.00
CA LEU A 54 9.72 -3.74 12.83
C LEU A 54 9.07 -2.35 13.01
N LEU A 55 7.91 -2.10 12.40
CA LEU A 55 7.23 -0.81 12.43
C LEU A 55 5.83 -0.96 13.04
N ASP A 56 5.38 0.08 13.75
CA ASP A 56 3.99 0.19 14.17
C ASP A 56 3.07 0.29 12.94
N MET A 57 1.77 0.01 13.10
CA MET A 57 0.81 -0.01 12.00
C MET A 57 0.81 1.28 11.18
N GLU A 58 0.88 2.44 11.84
CA GLU A 58 0.91 3.75 11.18
C GLU A 58 2.20 3.98 10.39
N ASP A 59 3.36 3.62 10.95
CA ASP A 59 4.66 3.75 10.27
C ASP A 59 4.76 2.79 9.07
N ALA A 60 4.26 1.57 9.23
CA ALA A 60 4.21 0.60 8.15
C ALA A 60 3.31 1.09 7.00
N LEU A 61 2.15 1.68 7.34
CA LEU A 61 1.24 2.27 6.36
C LEU A 61 1.89 3.45 5.64
N ALA A 62 2.51 4.38 6.38
CA ALA A 62 3.19 5.54 5.81
C ALA A 62 4.32 5.12 4.85
N TRP A 63 5.16 4.16 5.26
CA TRP A 63 6.21 3.61 4.40
C TRP A 63 5.64 2.98 3.12
N ALA A 64 4.56 2.20 3.26
CA ALA A 64 3.93 1.51 2.13
C ALA A 64 3.28 2.49 1.15
N VAL A 65 2.66 3.57 1.66
CA VAL A 65 2.11 4.67 0.84
C VAL A 65 3.22 5.36 0.05
N GLU A 66 4.33 5.74 0.69
CA GLU A 66 5.45 6.39 0.00
C GLU A 66 6.06 5.48 -1.07
N LYS A 67 6.17 4.17 -0.79
CA LYS A 67 6.62 3.18 -1.77
C LYS A 67 5.64 3.04 -2.95
N ALA A 68 4.33 3.03 -2.69
CA ALA A 68 3.31 2.97 -3.72
C ALA A 68 3.34 4.22 -4.63
N LYS A 69 3.50 5.41 -4.03
CA LYS A 69 3.68 6.68 -4.74
C LYS A 69 4.91 6.66 -5.64
N ASP A 70 6.05 6.19 -5.13
CA ASP A 70 7.30 6.09 -5.91
C ASP A 70 7.12 5.16 -7.12
N ILE A 71 6.44 4.01 -6.95
CA ILE A 71 6.13 3.09 -8.06
C ILE A 71 5.18 3.74 -9.07
N GLY A 72 4.12 4.39 -8.59
CA GLY A 72 3.12 5.04 -9.43
C GLY A 72 3.70 6.21 -10.23
N ASN A 73 4.52 7.05 -9.58
CA ASN A 73 5.19 8.19 -10.23
C ASN A 73 6.26 7.75 -11.22
N ARG A 74 6.90 6.59 -11.00
CA ARG A 74 7.82 5.98 -11.99
C ARG A 74 7.14 5.50 -13.26
N GLN A 75 5.82 5.32 -13.28
CA GLN A 75 5.09 4.94 -14.50
C GLN A 75 4.89 6.11 -15.47
N HIS A 76 5.86 7.04 -15.55
CA HIS A 76 5.83 8.20 -16.43
C HIS A 76 5.47 7.73 -17.84
N THR A 77 4.21 7.88 -18.20
CA THR A 77 3.70 7.52 -19.51
C THR A 77 4.02 8.73 -20.36
N LEU A 78 5.06 8.59 -21.20
CA LEU A 78 5.43 9.56 -22.23
C LEU A 78 4.25 9.91 -23.11
#